data_AF-A0A7V6YRN1-F1
#
_entry.id   AF-A0A7V6YRN1-F1
#
_cell.length_a   1.000
_cell.length_b   1.000
_cell.length_c   1.000
_cell.angle_alpha   90.00
_cell.angle_beta   90.00
_cell.angle_gamma   90.00
#
_symmetry.space_group_name_H-M   'P 1'
#
loop_
_entity.id
_entity.type
_entity.pdbx_description
1 polymer ?
#
loop_
_entity_poly.entity_id
_entity_poly.type
_entity_poly.pdbx_seq_one_letter_code
_entity_poly.pdbx_strand_id
1 'polypeptide(L)'
;MVDNNTVMKAGRCIECGARETDGFSCYEQFGFPLMWEHNDPKLYEQHFWLVSCYMIQHPSNYTEEGYKLLVKLFIDAYDNDWDTQYILKKNREIVKSVSKITNPVASNERKRELKHWSMTIEDIYLGEEQNAIANINKWKEVIRSELRR
;
A
#
# COMPACT_ATOMS: atom_id res chain seq x y z
N MET A 1 -12.33 -10.46 12.21
CA MET A 1 -11.26 -9.62 11.61
C MET A 1 -11.77 -9.10 10.28
N VAL A 2 -11.39 -7.88 9.88
CA VAL A 2 -11.77 -7.35 8.56
C VAL A 2 -10.99 -8.15 7.51
N ASP A 3 -11.70 -8.83 6.62
CA ASP A 3 -11.10 -9.51 5.47
C ASP A 3 -10.59 -8.45 4.48
N ASN A 4 -9.27 -8.41 4.31
CA ASN A 4 -8.58 -7.53 3.36
C ASN A 4 -7.90 -8.33 2.23
N ASN A 5 -8.30 -9.59 2.05
CA ASN A 5 -7.77 -10.44 1.00
C ASN A 5 -8.05 -9.79 -0.36
N THR A 6 -7.01 -9.78 -1.19
CA THR A 6 -7.09 -9.29 -2.55
C THR A 6 -7.78 -10.32 -3.43
N VAL A 7 -8.64 -9.86 -4.33
CA VAL A 7 -9.36 -10.74 -5.25
C VAL A 7 -8.57 -10.85 -6.55
N MET A 8 -8.16 -12.07 -6.87
CA MET A 8 -7.45 -12.38 -8.09
C MET A 8 -8.42 -12.99 -9.12
N LYS A 9 -8.27 -12.64 -10.40
CA LYS A 9 -9.03 -13.20 -11.51
C LYS A 9 -8.10 -13.43 -12.69
N ALA A 10 -8.08 -14.66 -13.19
CA ALA A 10 -7.22 -15.08 -14.30
C ALA A 10 -5.74 -14.69 -14.09
N GLY A 11 -5.18 -14.96 -12.90
CA GLY A 11 -3.77 -14.72 -12.63
C GLY A 11 -3.42 -13.28 -12.26
N ARG A 12 -4.40 -12.38 -12.04
CA ARG A 12 -4.16 -10.96 -11.78
C ARG A 12 -5.11 -10.36 -10.74
N CYS A 13 -4.62 -9.40 -9.97
CA CYS A 13 -5.44 -8.62 -9.06
C CYS A 13 -6.42 -7.76 -9.85
N ILE A 14 -7.70 -7.81 -9.49
CA ILE A 14 -8.75 -7.04 -10.17
C ILE A 14 -8.75 -5.55 -9.82
N GLU A 15 -7.84 -5.11 -8.95
CA GLU A 15 -7.76 -3.74 -8.45
C GLU A 15 -6.46 -3.04 -8.89
N CYS A 16 -5.29 -3.64 -8.64
CA CYS A 16 -4.00 -3.05 -9.01
C CYS A 16 -3.36 -3.65 -10.27
N GLY A 17 -3.87 -4.79 -10.77
CA GLY A 17 -3.35 -5.45 -11.98
C GLY A 17 -2.10 -6.32 -11.81
N ALA A 18 -1.49 -6.34 -10.62
CA ALA A 18 -0.36 -7.21 -10.27
C ALA A 18 -0.69 -8.68 -10.52
N ARG A 19 0.32 -9.49 -10.89
CA ARG A 19 0.15 -10.92 -11.14
C ARG A 19 0.09 -11.72 -9.85
N GLU A 20 -0.58 -12.87 -9.93
CA GLU A 20 -0.32 -13.98 -9.02
C GLU A 20 1.05 -14.55 -9.36
N THR A 21 2.01 -14.42 -8.44
CA THR A 21 3.39 -14.89 -8.60
C THR A 21 3.64 -15.97 -7.57
N ASP A 22 4.17 -17.11 -7.99
CA ASP A 22 4.39 -18.31 -7.15
C ASP A 22 3.12 -18.82 -6.43
N GLY A 23 1.94 -18.54 -6.99
CA GLY A 23 0.66 -18.87 -6.37
C GLY A 23 0.21 -17.90 -5.28
N PHE A 24 0.97 -16.82 -5.03
CA PHE A 24 0.64 -15.79 -4.06
C PHE A 24 -0.17 -14.65 -4.69
N SER A 25 -1.27 -14.30 -4.04
CA SER A 25 -2.02 -13.07 -4.27
C SER A 25 -1.24 -11.83 -3.81
N CYS A 26 -1.73 -10.63 -4.13
CA CYS A 26 -1.13 -9.38 -3.66
C CYS A 26 -1.05 -9.30 -2.13
N TYR A 27 -2.06 -9.83 -1.43
CA TYR A 27 -2.06 -9.86 0.04
C TYR A 27 -0.95 -10.74 0.59
N GLU A 28 -0.73 -11.92 0.00
CA GLU A 28 0.33 -12.83 0.42
C GLU A 28 1.72 -12.27 0.06
N GLN A 29 1.89 -11.73 -1.15
CA GLN A 29 3.10 -11.05 -1.58
C GLN A 29 3.44 -9.86 -0.65
N PHE A 30 2.44 -9.14 -0.14
CA PHE A 30 2.61 -8.06 0.82
C PHE A 30 3.10 -8.52 2.20
N GLY A 31 2.83 -9.78 2.58
CA GLY A 31 3.32 -10.35 3.83
C GLY A 31 4.84 -10.53 3.89
N PHE A 32 5.50 -10.73 2.73
CA PHE A 32 6.95 -10.91 2.65
C PHE A 32 7.75 -9.69 3.12
N PRO A 33 7.56 -8.48 2.53
CA PRO A 33 8.30 -7.30 2.98
C PRO A 33 7.96 -6.91 4.43
N LEU A 34 6.74 -7.17 4.91
CA LEU A 34 6.42 -6.99 6.33
C LEU A 34 7.21 -7.94 7.25
N MET A 35 7.48 -9.17 6.81
CA MET A 35 8.35 -10.08 7.55
C MET A 35 9.81 -9.62 7.51
N TRP A 36 10.29 -9.15 6.36
CA TRP A 36 11.67 -8.66 6.21
C TRP A 36 11.95 -7.45 7.12
N GLU A 37 10.97 -6.56 7.30
CA GLU A 37 11.05 -5.43 8.24
C GLU A 37 11.40 -5.84 9.69
N HIS A 38 11.02 -7.04 10.13
CA HIS A 38 11.37 -7.52 11.47
C HIS A 38 12.87 -7.82 11.64
N ASN A 39 13.58 -8.09 10.53
CA ASN A 39 14.99 -8.45 10.53
C ASN A 39 15.91 -7.26 10.24
N ASP A 40 15.43 -6.22 9.54
CA ASP A 40 16.21 -5.04 9.17
C ASP A 40 15.55 -3.73 9.61
N PRO A 41 16.09 -3.03 10.63
CA PRO A 41 15.61 -1.72 11.05
C PRO A 41 15.57 -0.66 9.93
N LYS A 42 16.49 -0.72 8.96
CA LYS A 42 16.50 0.23 7.83
C LYS A 42 15.34 -0.02 6.87
N LEU A 43 14.92 -1.28 6.74
CA LEU A 43 13.73 -1.62 5.99
C LEU A 43 12.46 -1.22 6.76
N TYR A 44 12.43 -1.39 8.08
CA TYR A 44 11.34 -0.90 8.92
C TYR A 44 11.15 0.63 8.83
N GLU A 45 12.23 1.41 8.63
CA GLU A 45 12.11 2.85 8.34
C GLU A 45 11.30 3.15 7.07
N GLN A 46 11.19 2.19 6.15
CA GLN A 46 10.39 2.28 4.92
C GLN A 46 8.93 1.85 5.08
N HIS A 47 8.53 1.36 6.27
CA HIS A 47 7.21 0.78 6.53
C HIS A 47 6.05 1.68 6.08
N PHE A 48 6.13 2.98 6.37
CA PHE A 48 5.11 3.92 5.95
C PHE A 48 4.93 3.93 4.42
N TRP A 49 6.02 3.90 3.66
CA TRP A 49 5.99 3.93 2.20
C TRP A 49 5.49 2.61 1.63
N LEU A 50 5.98 1.48 2.15
CA LEU A 50 5.53 0.14 1.77
C LEU A 50 4.02 0.00 1.93
N VAL A 51 3.53 0.28 3.14
CA VAL A 51 2.12 0.18 3.49
C VAL A 51 1.30 1.15 2.66
N SER A 52 1.69 2.43 2.56
CA SER A 52 0.91 3.43 1.84
C SER A 52 0.80 3.11 0.35
N CYS A 53 1.88 2.69 -0.31
CA CYS A 53 1.83 2.30 -1.71
C CYS A 53 0.87 1.13 -1.93
N TYR A 54 0.95 0.09 -1.10
CA TYR A 54 0.03 -1.04 -1.17
C TYR A 54 -1.43 -0.61 -0.95
N MET A 55 -1.70 0.18 0.08
CA MET A 55 -3.05 0.65 0.41
C MET A 55 -3.63 1.54 -0.71
N ILE A 56 -2.82 2.42 -1.31
CA ILE A 56 -3.23 3.30 -2.42
C ILE A 56 -3.66 2.48 -3.64
N GLN A 57 -3.00 1.35 -3.89
CA GLN A 57 -3.33 0.47 -5.00
C GLN A 57 -4.54 -0.45 -4.73
N HIS A 58 -5.00 -0.53 -3.48
CA HIS A 58 -6.13 -1.36 -3.06
C HIS A 58 -7.22 -0.54 -2.31
N PRO A 59 -7.78 0.52 -2.95
CA PRO A 59 -8.71 1.46 -2.31
C PRO A 59 -9.97 0.82 -1.72
N SER A 60 -10.44 -0.30 -2.27
CA SER A 60 -11.68 -0.98 -1.88
C SER A 60 -11.69 -1.41 -0.41
N ASN A 61 -10.52 -1.61 0.20
CA ASN A 61 -10.35 -1.97 1.61
C ASN A 61 -10.61 -0.81 2.57
N TYR A 62 -10.77 0.42 2.07
CA TYR A 62 -10.90 1.61 2.88
C TYR A 62 -12.22 2.36 2.63
N THR A 63 -12.62 3.16 3.60
CA THR A 63 -13.66 4.17 3.38
C THR A 63 -13.14 5.23 2.43
N GLU A 64 -14.03 5.90 1.69
CA GLU A 64 -13.63 6.97 0.77
C GLU A 64 -12.89 8.10 1.49
N GLU A 65 -13.35 8.46 2.69
CA GLU A 65 -12.68 9.44 3.55
C GLU A 65 -11.30 8.95 4.00
N GLY A 66 -11.21 7.71 4.48
CA GLY A 66 -9.94 7.11 4.90
C GLY A 66 -8.92 7.05 3.76
N TYR A 67 -9.36 6.69 2.55
CA TYR A 67 -8.52 6.68 1.35
C TYR A 67 -8.03 8.07 0.96
N LYS A 68 -8.92 9.08 0.94
CA LYS A 68 -8.53 10.48 0.66
C LYS A 68 -7.49 11.00 1.64
N LEU A 69 -7.65 10.67 2.93
CA LEU A 69 -6.72 11.08 3.97
C LEU A 69 -5.37 10.37 3.86
N LEU A 70 -5.37 9.07 3.55
CA LEU A 70 -4.15 8.32 3.23
C LEU A 70 -3.39 8.95 2.05
N VAL A 71 -4.08 9.19 0.93
CA VAL A 71 -3.48 9.78 -0.26
C VAL A 71 -2.91 11.16 0.04
N LYS A 72 -3.66 11.99 0.78
CA LYS A 72 -3.18 13.31 1.21
C LYS A 72 -1.93 13.20 2.09
N LEU A 73 -1.94 12.34 3.11
CA LEU A 73 -0.80 12.13 3.99
C LEU A 73 0.43 11.65 3.21
N PHE A 74 0.25 10.72 2.28
CA PHE A 74 1.32 10.23 1.40
C PHE A 74 1.93 11.36 0.56
N ILE A 75 1.08 12.18 -0.08
CA ILE A 75 1.52 13.32 -0.90
C ILE A 75 2.25 14.35 -0.05
N ASP A 76 1.67 14.76 1.08
CA ASP A 76 2.25 15.78 1.96
C ASP A 76 3.59 15.30 2.52
N ALA A 77 3.68 14.04 2.96
CA ALA A 77 4.92 13.45 3.45
C ALA A 77 6.02 13.41 2.36
N TYR A 78 5.65 13.04 1.14
CA TYR A 78 6.60 12.95 0.02
C TYR A 78 7.07 14.34 -0.43
N ASP A 79 6.14 15.26 -0.68
CA ASP A 79 6.46 16.58 -1.27
C ASP A 79 7.20 17.49 -0.28
N ASN A 80 7.09 17.24 1.04
CA ASN A 80 7.77 18.01 2.08
C ASN A 80 8.95 17.27 2.73
N ASP A 81 9.35 16.10 2.20
CA ASP A 81 10.47 15.29 2.70
C ASP A 81 10.39 15.03 4.22
N TRP A 82 9.22 14.61 4.70
CA TRP A 82 9.01 14.35 6.13
C TRP A 82 9.76 13.10 6.59
N ASP A 83 10.39 13.21 7.77
CA ASP A 83 10.89 12.04 8.47
C ASP A 83 9.74 11.16 9.01
N THR A 84 10.04 9.88 9.27
CA THR A 84 9.07 8.88 9.75
C THR A 84 8.41 9.30 11.07
N GLN A 85 9.11 9.98 11.99
CA GLN A 85 8.52 10.39 13.27
C GLN A 85 7.45 11.46 13.08
N TYR A 86 7.70 12.40 12.17
CA TYR A 86 6.75 13.44 11.82
C TYR A 86 5.53 12.88 11.08
N ILE A 87 5.73 11.94 10.15
CA ILE A 87 4.64 11.22 9.47
C ILE A 87 3.74 10.52 10.49
N LEU A 88 4.32 9.76 11.43
CA LEU A 88 3.56 9.06 12.46
C LEU A 88 2.80 10.02 13.38
N LYS A 89 3.39 11.17 13.72
CA LYS A 89 2.70 12.23 14.46
C LYS A 89 1.48 12.74 13.68
N LYS A 90 1.64 13.07 12.40
CA LYS A 90 0.56 13.56 11.54
C LYS A 90 -0.53 12.53 11.31
N ASN A 91 -0.17 11.26 11.10
CA ASN A 91 -1.12 10.17 10.99
C ASN A 91 -2.00 10.06 12.25
N ARG A 92 -1.41 10.14 13.45
CA ARG A 92 -2.18 10.14 14.72
C ARG A 92 -3.12 11.33 14.86
N GLU A 93 -2.76 12.49 14.33
CA GLU A 93 -3.65 13.67 14.31
C GLU A 93 -4.84 13.44 13.38
N ILE A 94 -4.61 12.88 12.18
CA ILE A 94 -5.64 12.58 11.19
C ILE A 94 -6.60 11.49 11.68
N VAL A 95 -6.09 10.39 12.24
CA VAL A 95 -6.92 9.26 12.68
C VAL A 95 -7.90 9.68 13.78
N LYS A 96 -7.58 10.71 14.60
CA LYS A 96 -8.49 11.24 15.62
C LYS A 96 -9.74 11.90 15.04
N SER A 97 -9.67 12.44 13.82
CA SER A 97 -10.80 13.08 13.16
C SER A 97 -11.67 12.12 12.35
N VAL A 98 -11.28 10.85 12.21
CA VAL A 98 -11.97 9.87 11.37
C VAL A 98 -12.61 8.80 12.23
N SER A 99 -13.91 8.55 12.01
CA SER A 99 -14.64 7.52 12.76
C SER A 99 -14.25 6.09 12.35
N LYS A 100 -13.97 5.85 11.06
CA LYS A 100 -13.58 4.54 10.53
C LYS A 100 -12.80 4.65 9.21
N ILE A 101 -11.66 3.96 9.14
CA ILE A 101 -10.78 3.93 7.95
C ILE A 101 -11.02 2.66 7.12
N THR A 102 -11.33 1.54 7.76
CA THR A 102 -11.57 0.26 7.06
C THR A 102 -12.97 0.20 6.45
N ASN A 103 -13.09 -0.34 5.25
CA ASN A 103 -14.37 -0.52 4.59
C ASN A 103 -15.23 -1.52 5.38
N PRO A 104 -16.41 -1.13 5.90
CA PRO A 104 -17.30 -2.04 6.63
C PRO A 104 -17.94 -3.11 5.75
N VAL A 105 -18.00 -2.91 4.43
CA VAL A 105 -18.62 -3.83 3.48
C VAL A 105 -17.79 -5.12 3.40
N ALA A 106 -18.47 -6.27 3.32
CA ALA A 106 -17.83 -7.57 3.18
C ALA A 106 -16.97 -7.64 1.92
N SER A 107 -15.80 -8.31 1.97
CA SER A 107 -14.80 -8.27 0.90
C SER A 107 -15.37 -8.66 -0.48
N ASN A 108 -16.25 -9.67 -0.53
CA ASN A 108 -16.93 -10.15 -1.73
C ASN A 108 -17.93 -9.15 -2.34
N GLU A 109 -18.42 -8.18 -1.55
CA GLU A 109 -19.41 -7.18 -1.97
C GLU A 109 -18.77 -5.83 -2.34
N ARG A 110 -17.47 -5.64 -2.04
CA ARG A 110 -16.75 -4.41 -2.35
C ARG A 110 -16.62 -4.24 -3.86
N LYS A 111 -17.04 -3.07 -4.35
CA LYS A 111 -16.74 -2.62 -5.71
C LYS A 111 -15.24 -2.41 -5.84
N ARG A 112 -14.65 -2.98 -6.90
CA ARG A 112 -13.24 -2.83 -7.24
C ARG A 112 -13.15 -2.34 -8.66
N GLU A 113 -12.33 -1.33 -8.86
CA GLU A 113 -12.05 -0.76 -10.16
C GLU A 113 -10.58 -1.00 -10.45
N LEU A 114 -10.30 -1.63 -11.59
CA LEU A 114 -8.94 -1.88 -12.01
C LEU A 114 -8.28 -0.55 -12.40
N LYS A 115 -7.23 -0.19 -11.67
CA LYS A 115 -6.28 0.85 -12.08
C LYS A 115 -4.95 0.18 -12.41
N HIS A 116 -4.44 0.44 -13.61
CA HIS A 116 -3.12 -0.01 -14.01
C HIS A 116 -2.05 0.90 -13.40
N TRP A 117 -1.15 0.31 -12.63
CA TRP A 117 0.02 0.97 -12.05
C TRP A 117 1.28 0.45 -12.74
N SER A 118 2.28 1.33 -12.95
CA SER A 118 3.55 0.91 -13.59
C SER A 118 4.44 0.06 -12.68
N MET A 119 4.16 0.04 -11.38
CA MET A 119 4.86 -0.75 -10.36
C MET A 119 3.85 -1.15 -9.28
N THR A 120 3.93 -2.36 -8.77
CA THR A 120 3.01 -2.94 -7.78
C THR A 120 3.76 -3.73 -6.71
N ILE A 121 3.02 -4.35 -5.78
CA ILE A 121 3.61 -5.24 -4.77
C ILE A 121 4.40 -6.41 -5.39
N GLU A 122 4.03 -6.83 -6.61
CA GLU A 122 4.73 -7.87 -7.35
C GLU A 122 6.21 -7.52 -7.58
N ASP A 123 6.50 -6.25 -7.88
CA ASP A 123 7.86 -5.79 -8.12
C ASP A 123 8.71 -5.76 -6.84
N ILE A 124 8.06 -5.58 -5.68
CA ILE A 124 8.73 -5.68 -4.38
C ILE A 124 9.03 -7.13 -4.07
N TYR A 125 8.05 -8.01 -4.24
CA TYR A 125 8.17 -9.44 -4.00
C TYR A 125 9.26 -10.08 -4.89
N LEU A 126 9.20 -9.85 -6.20
CA LEU A 126 10.20 -10.35 -7.17
C LEU A 126 11.60 -9.74 -6.95
N GLY A 127 11.67 -8.59 -6.29
CA GLY A 127 12.93 -7.94 -5.93
C GLY A 127 13.67 -8.62 -4.79
N GLU A 128 12.98 -9.42 -3.98
CA GLU A 128 13.50 -10.06 -2.77
C GLU A 128 14.01 -9.05 -1.71
N GLU A 129 14.40 -9.57 -0.54
CA GLU A 129 14.77 -8.79 0.65
C GLU A 129 15.94 -7.82 0.37
N GLN A 130 16.96 -8.28 -0.35
CA GLN A 130 18.17 -7.49 -0.64
C GLN A 130 17.89 -6.22 -1.47
N ASN A 131 16.81 -6.19 -2.25
CA ASN A 131 16.44 -5.00 -3.05
C ASN A 131 15.22 -4.27 -2.47
N ALA A 132 14.64 -4.72 -1.36
CA ALA A 132 13.38 -4.21 -0.83
C ALA A 132 13.42 -2.70 -0.60
N ILE A 133 14.47 -2.17 0.02
CA ILE A 133 14.62 -0.72 0.27
C ILE A 133 14.65 0.07 -1.04
N ALA A 134 15.46 -0.37 -2.01
CA ALA A 134 15.58 0.31 -3.30
C ALA A 134 14.25 0.27 -4.07
N ASN A 135 13.57 -0.87 -4.05
CA ASN A 135 12.31 -1.05 -4.75
C ASN A 135 11.16 -0.29 -4.08
N ILE A 136 11.10 -0.22 -2.75
CA ILE A 136 10.09 0.60 -2.04
C ILE A 136 10.31 2.09 -2.33
N ASN A 137 11.56 2.55 -2.36
CA ASN A 137 11.89 3.93 -2.73
C ASN A 137 11.46 4.25 -4.17
N LYS A 138 11.70 3.34 -5.11
CA LYS A 138 11.20 3.50 -6.49
C LYS A 138 9.66 3.46 -6.53
N TRP A 139 9.03 2.59 -5.75
CA TRP A 139 7.58 2.44 -5.74
C TRP A 139 6.89 3.72 -5.26
N LYS A 140 7.37 4.35 -4.17
CA LYS A 140 6.80 5.63 -3.71
C LYS A 140 6.93 6.74 -4.75
N GLU A 141 8.04 6.80 -5.49
CA GLU A 141 8.23 7.77 -6.59
C GLU A 141 7.21 7.54 -7.72
N VAL A 142 7.04 6.28 -8.14
CA VAL A 142 6.06 5.90 -9.17
C VAL A 142 4.64 6.26 -8.73
N ILE A 143 4.23 5.85 -7.53
CA ILE A 143 2.90 6.17 -6.98
C ILE A 143 2.69 7.68 -6.94
N ARG A 144 3.67 8.46 -6.45
CA ARG A 144 3.53 9.92 -6.40
C ARG A 144 3.31 10.51 -7.79
N SER A 145 4.05 10.04 -8.79
CA SER A 145 3.92 10.52 -10.17
C SER A 145 2.56 10.20 -10.80
N GLU A 146 2.00 9.02 -10.49
CA GLU A 146 0.72 8.55 -11.03
C GLU A 146 -0.51 9.07 -10.27
N LEU A 147 -0.31 9.67 -9.09
CA LEU A 147 -1.34 10.43 -8.36
C LEU A 147 -1.49 11.89 -8.84
N ARG A 148 -0.54 12.41 -9.64
CA ARG A 148 -0.64 13.77 -10.24
C ARG A 148 -1.46 13.81 -11.53
N ARG A 149 -1.78 12.65 -12.09
CA ARG A 149 -2.53 12.47 -13.36
C ARG A 149 -4.00 12.19 -13.06
#